data_AF-A0A0J6IL90-F1
#
_entry.id   AF-A0A0J6IL90-F1
#
_cell.length_a   1.000
_cell.length_b   1.000
_cell.length_c   1.000
_cell.angle_alpha   90.00
_cell.angle_beta   90.00
_cell.angle_gamma   90.00
#
_symmetry.space_group_name_H-M   'P 1'
#
loop_
_entity.id
_entity.type
_entity.pdbx_description
1 polymer ?
#
loop_
_entity_poly.entity_id
_entity_poly.type
_entity_poly.pdbx_seq_one_letter_code
_entity_poly.pdbx_strand_id
1 'polypeptide(L)'
;MAASDQAHYRALTDAKTHQTRLRDRLATADLRLSVLLETPATNCSNGMQATTGPGGVVHAPRRAKLDPAHAQRIIGITGEGDQGLIALQACQAYAKEVSGTK
;
A
#
# COMPACT_ATOMS: atom_id res chain seq x y z
N MET A 1 -25.71 12.13 -15.17
CA MET A 1 -24.78 11.02 -15.46
C MET A 1 -23.44 11.51 -15.99
N ALA A 2 -23.38 12.29 -17.08
CA ALA A 2 -22.11 12.75 -17.67
C ALA A 2 -21.13 13.49 -16.71
N ALA A 3 -21.61 14.32 -15.78
CA ALA A 3 -20.75 15.01 -14.83
C ALA A 3 -20.12 14.07 -13.77
N SER A 4 -20.84 13.02 -13.39
CA SER A 4 -20.33 11.99 -12.46
C SER A 4 -19.26 11.15 -13.15
N ASP A 5 -19.50 10.76 -14.40
CA ASP A 5 -18.53 9.97 -15.18
C ASP A 5 -17.25 10.79 -15.40
N GLN A 6 -17.37 12.07 -15.75
CA GLN A 6 -16.22 12.95 -15.91
C GLN A 6 -15.41 13.13 -14.61
N ALA A 7 -16.08 13.27 -13.47
CA ALA A 7 -15.42 13.32 -12.17
C ALA A 7 -14.72 11.99 -11.84
N HIS A 8 -15.34 10.86 -12.18
CA HIS A 8 -14.78 9.53 -11.96
C HIS A 8 -13.53 9.28 -12.82
N TYR A 9 -13.55 9.67 -14.09
CA TYR A 9 -12.39 9.57 -14.99
C TYR A 9 -11.23 10.46 -14.53
N ARG A 10 -11.52 11.67 -14.03
CA ARG A 10 -10.49 12.56 -13.46
C ARG A 10 -9.86 11.96 -12.21
N ALA A 11 -10.67 11.50 -11.26
CA ALA A 11 -10.18 10.87 -10.03
C ALA A 11 -9.32 9.63 -10.31
N LEU A 12 -9.70 8.79 -11.29
CA LEU A 12 -8.88 7.66 -11.75
C LEU A 12 -7.53 8.09 -12.31
N THR A 13 -7.51 9.15 -13.12
CA THR A 13 -6.29 9.67 -13.75
C THR A 13 -5.35 10.26 -12.70
N ASP A 14 -5.90 11.01 -11.74
CA ASP A 14 -5.14 11.59 -10.64
C ASP A 14 -4.53 10.50 -9.76
N ALA A 15 -5.34 9.49 -9.38
CA ALA A 15 -4.87 8.34 -8.60
C ALA A 15 -3.72 7.58 -9.30
N LYS A 16 -3.83 7.35 -10.61
CA LYS A 16 -2.79 6.69 -11.41
C LYS A 16 -1.50 7.51 -11.45
N THR A 17 -1.62 8.84 -11.58
CA THR A 17 -0.48 9.76 -11.58
C THR A 17 0.22 9.78 -10.23
N HIS A 18 -0.55 9.85 -9.14
CA HIS A 18 -0.02 9.78 -7.77
C HIS A 18 0.70 8.46 -7.50
N GLN A 19 0.13 7.33 -7.92
CA GLN A 19 0.75 6.01 -7.77
C GLN A 19 2.08 5.92 -8.52
N THR A 20 2.13 6.42 -9.75
CA THR A 20 3.36 6.46 -10.56
C THR A 20 4.44 7.28 -9.87
N ARG A 21 4.08 8.49 -9.41
CA ARG A 21 5.01 9.36 -8.68
C ARG A 21 5.51 8.74 -7.38
N LEU A 22 4.67 8.03 -6.63
CA LEU A 22 5.08 7.33 -5.41
C LEU A 22 6.04 6.18 -5.70
N ARG A 23 5.81 5.41 -6.78
CA ARG A 23 6.75 4.39 -7.25
C ARG A 23 8.11 4.99 -7.61
N ASP A 24 8.12 6.09 -8.36
CA ASP A 24 9.36 6.75 -8.75
C ASP A 24 10.16 7.25 -7.54
N ARG A 25 9.48 7.83 -6.55
CA ARG A 25 10.12 8.29 -5.31
C ARG A 25 10.64 7.14 -4.44
N LEU A 26 9.96 5.99 -4.47
CA LEU A 26 10.50 4.78 -3.85
C LEU A 26 11.73 4.26 -4.62
N ALA A 27 11.73 4.37 -5.94
CA ALA A 27 12.84 3.96 -6.79
C ALA A 27 14.09 4.81 -6.58
N THR A 28 13.92 6.13 -6.42
CA THR A 28 15.02 7.09 -6.19
C THR A 28 15.47 7.17 -4.73
N ALA A 29 14.97 6.28 -3.85
CA ALA A 29 15.24 6.26 -2.42
C ALA A 29 14.83 7.52 -1.63
N ASP A 30 14.06 8.43 -2.24
CA ASP A 30 13.45 9.60 -1.61
C ASP A 30 12.37 9.18 -0.59
N LEU A 31 11.72 8.04 -0.84
CA LEU A 31 10.84 7.36 0.13
C LEU A 31 11.39 5.99 0.49
N ARG A 32 11.14 5.56 1.73
CA ARG A 32 11.58 4.27 2.28
C ARG A 32 10.41 3.57 2.98
N LEU A 33 10.13 2.34 2.58
CA LEU A 33 9.11 1.50 3.22
C LEU A 33 9.62 0.96 4.55
N SER A 34 8.77 0.98 5.57
CA SER A 34 9.04 0.38 6.88
C SER A 34 7.88 -0.50 7.29
N VAL A 35 8.20 -1.64 7.90
CA VAL A 35 7.25 -2.60 8.46
C VAL A 35 7.31 -2.55 9.98
N LEU A 36 6.16 -2.73 10.62
CA LEU A 36 6.10 -2.90 12.07
C LEU A 36 6.56 -4.32 12.40
N LEU A 37 7.52 -4.44 13.29
CA LEU A 37 7.93 -5.71 13.87
C LEU A 37 7.02 -5.95 15.07
N GLU A 38 6.38 -7.12 15.08
CA GLU A 38 5.70 -7.59 16.26
C GLU A 38 6.75 -7.89 17.34
N THR A 39 6.75 -7.11 18.40
CA THR A 39 7.51 -7.44 19.61
C THR A 39 6.66 -8.43 20.39
N PRO A 40 7.06 -9.71 20.53
CA PRO A 40 6.37 -10.59 21.48
C PRO A 40 6.44 -9.90 22.83
N ALA A 41 5.28 -9.70 23.47
CA ALA A 41 5.27 -9.27 24.86
C ALA A 41 6.13 -10.27 25.62
N THR A 42 7.26 -9.82 26.16
CA THR A 42 8.21 -10.66 26.89
C THR A 42 7.53 -11.18 28.14
N ASN A 43 6.76 -12.27 28.02
CA ASN A 43 6.37 -13.16 29.09
C ASN A 43 7.55 -14.08 29.40
N CYS A 44 8.75 -13.51 29.57
CA CYS A 44 9.86 -14.20 30.17
C CYS A 44 10.00 -13.61 31.56
N SER A 45 9.38 -14.31 32.50
CA SER A 45 9.76 -14.35 33.91
C SER A 45 11.29 -14.36 33.99
N ASN A 46 11.86 -13.23 34.43
CA ASN A 46 13.17 -13.05 35.07
C ASN A 46 13.89 -11.78 34.60
N GLY A 47 13.71 -10.69 35.36
CA GLY A 47 14.83 -9.87 35.82
C GLY A 47 15.43 -8.82 34.88
N MET A 48 14.69 -7.76 34.55
CA MET A 48 15.11 -6.37 34.77
C MET A 48 14.03 -5.42 34.22
N GLN A 49 13.42 -4.63 35.10
CA GLN A 49 12.57 -3.52 34.72
C GLN A 49 13.48 -2.37 34.27
N ALA A 50 13.37 -1.94 33.01
CA ALA A 50 14.12 -0.79 32.51
C ALA A 50 13.76 0.45 33.35
N THR A 51 14.77 1.08 33.94
CA THR A 51 14.66 2.27 34.79
C THR A 51 13.83 3.37 34.13
N THR A 52 12.75 3.79 34.79
CA THR A 52 11.92 4.94 34.43
C THR A 52 12.68 6.24 34.69
N GLY A 53 13.35 6.78 33.67
CA GLY A 53 13.80 8.17 33.63
C GLY A 53 12.68 9.09 33.13
N PRO A 54 12.58 10.35 33.60
CA PRO A 54 11.44 11.22 33.31
C PRO A 54 11.52 11.70 31.86
N GLY A 55 10.53 11.30 31.06
CA GLY A 55 10.42 11.67 29.65
C GLY A 55 9.77 10.54 28.88
N GLY A 56 8.44 10.50 28.86
CA GLY A 56 7.64 9.47 28.22
C GLY A 56 7.98 9.30 26.75
N VAL A 57 8.90 8.38 26.44
CA VAL A 57 8.97 7.74 25.14
C VAL A 57 8.21 6.43 25.28
N VAL A 58 6.94 6.44 24.87
CA VAL A 58 6.22 5.19 24.60
C VAL A 58 7.15 4.36 23.74
N HIS A 59 7.38 3.08 24.10
CA HIS A 59 8.08 2.15 23.23
C HIS A 59 7.27 2.02 21.94
N ALA A 60 7.53 2.92 20.99
CA ALA A 60 6.90 2.89 19.68
C ALA A 60 7.22 1.51 19.09
N PRO A 61 6.23 0.83 18.49
CA PRO A 61 6.44 -0.51 17.95
C PRO A 61 7.63 -0.49 17.00
N ARG A 62 8.57 -1.40 17.21
CA ARG A 62 9.86 -1.43 16.52
C ARG A 62 9.60 -1.52 15.02
N ARG A 63 10.10 -0.59 14.22
CA ARG A 63 9.96 -0.65 12.75
C ARG A 63 11.25 -1.14 12.10
N ALA A 64 11.15 -2.13 11.22
CA ALA A 64 12.24 -2.50 10.31
C ALA A 64 12.07 -1.77 8.98
N LYS A 65 13.16 -1.21 8.46
CA LYS A 65 13.19 -0.68 7.11
C LYS A 65 13.31 -1.84 6.12
N LEU A 66 12.49 -1.84 5.08
CA LEU A 66 12.58 -2.82 4.01
C LEU A 66 13.73 -2.46 3.05
N ASP A 67 14.39 -3.48 2.52
CA ASP A 67 15.36 -3.33 1.43
C ASP A 67 14.67 -2.70 0.20
N PRO A 68 15.29 -1.70 -0.47
CA PRO A 68 14.66 -1.02 -1.61
C PRO A 68 14.22 -1.95 -2.75
N ALA A 69 14.97 -3.00 -3.06
CA ALA A 69 14.60 -3.94 -4.13
C ALA A 69 13.37 -4.77 -3.72
N HIS A 70 13.31 -5.20 -2.47
CA HIS A 70 12.11 -5.88 -1.93
C HIS A 70 10.90 -4.96 -1.90
N ALA A 71 11.09 -3.70 -1.50
CA ALA A 71 10.02 -2.71 -1.47
C ALA A 71 9.45 -2.45 -2.87
N GLN A 72 10.32 -2.27 -3.87
CA GLN A 72 9.92 -2.10 -5.26
C GLN A 72 9.15 -3.32 -5.79
N ARG A 73 9.60 -4.54 -5.46
CA ARG A 73 8.93 -5.78 -5.88
C ARG A 73 7.51 -5.89 -5.30
N ILE A 74 7.32 -5.56 -4.02
CA ILE A 74 5.98 -5.57 -3.39
C ILE A 74 5.05 -4.60 -4.11
N ILE A 75 5.48 -3.36 -4.35
CA ILE A 75 4.64 -2.39 -5.06
C ILE A 75 4.40 -2.83 -6.51
N GLY A 76 5.40 -3.43 -7.17
CA GLY A 76 5.27 -4.06 -8.48
C GLY A 76 4.07 -4.98 -8.55
N ILE A 77 4.06 -6.00 -7.68
CA ILE A 77 3.00 -7.01 -7.56
C ILE A 77 1.63 -6.36 -7.32
N THR A 78 1.51 -5.42 -6.37
CA THR A 78 0.21 -4.80 -6.09
C THR A 78 -0.32 -4.01 -7.28
N GLY A 79 0.55 -3.27 -7.98
CA GLY A 79 0.11 -2.53 -9.16
C GLY A 79 -0.21 -3.41 -10.36
N GLU A 80 0.48 -4.54 -10.55
CA GLU A 80 0.09 -5.55 -11.56
C GLU A 80 -1.28 -6.15 -11.22
N GLY A 81 -1.54 -6.43 -9.94
CA GLY A 81 -2.85 -6.88 -9.46
C GLY A 81 -3.96 -5.87 -9.75
N ASP A 82 -3.72 -4.58 -9.48
CA ASP A 82 -4.69 -3.50 -9.77
C ASP A 82 -5.00 -3.42 -11.26
N GLN A 83 -3.97 -3.49 -12.13
CA GLN A 83 -4.19 -3.51 -13.58
C GLN A 83 -4.98 -4.75 -14.03
N GLY A 84 -4.71 -5.91 -13.42
CA GLY A 84 -5.45 -7.15 -13.68
C GLY A 84 -6.94 -7.03 -13.33
N LEU A 85 -7.27 -6.41 -12.18
CA LEU A 85 -8.65 -6.18 -11.77
C LEU A 85 -9.39 -5.20 -12.71
N ILE A 86 -8.72 -4.14 -13.16
CA ILE A 86 -9.28 -3.21 -14.16
C ILE A 86 -9.58 -3.95 -15.47
N ALA A 87 -8.64 -4.77 -15.95
CA ALA A 87 -8.82 -5.56 -17.17
C ALA A 87 -9.98 -6.55 -17.01
N LEU A 88 -10.08 -7.23 -15.87
CA LEU A 88 -11.18 -8.14 -15.57
C LEU A 88 -12.53 -7.41 -15.56
N GLN A 89 -12.61 -6.24 -14.95
CA GLN A 89 -13.83 -5.43 -14.93
C GLN A 89 -14.26 -5.03 -16.35
N ALA A 90 -13.31 -4.68 -17.22
CA ALA A 90 -13.59 -4.41 -18.62
C ALA A 90 -14.13 -5.66 -19.36
N CYS A 91 -13.54 -6.83 -19.13
CA CYS A 91 -14.04 -8.09 -19.68
C CYS A 91 -15.46 -8.42 -19.19
N GLN A 92 -15.74 -8.19 -17.90
CA GLN A 92 -17.07 -8.42 -17.33
C GLN A 92 -18.12 -7.46 -17.89
N ALA A 93 -17.76 -6.19 -18.11
CA ALA A 93 -18.65 -5.22 -18.75
C ALA A 93 -19.00 -5.66 -20.18
N TYR A 94 -18.00 -6.06 -20.97
CA TYR A 94 -18.23 -6.58 -22.33
C TYR A 94 -19.10 -7.83 -22.35
N ALA A 95 -18.83 -8.80 -21.46
CA ALA A 95 -19.65 -10.02 -21.38
C ALA A 95 -21.11 -9.73 -21.01
N LYS A 96 -21.37 -8.76 -20.13
CA LYS A 96 -22.72 -8.31 -19.79
C LYS A 96 -23.43 -7.65 -20.97
N GLU A 97 -22.72 -6.83 -21.73
CA GLU A 97 -23.26 -6.19 -22.94
C GLU A 97 -23.69 -7.23 -23.97
N VAL A 98 -22.84 -8.23 -24.25
CA VAL A 98 -23.12 -9.29 -25.24
C VAL A 98 -24.19 -10.28 -24.74
N SER A 99 -24.26 -10.55 -23.45
CA SER A 99 -25.25 -11.48 -22.87
C SER A 99 -26.61 -10.84 -22.57
N GLY A 100 -26.65 -9.51 -22.39
CA GLY A 100 -27.86 -8.73 -22.15
C GLY A 100 -28.61 -8.34 -23.43
N THR A 101 -28.00 -8.50 -24.60
CA THR A 101 -28.69 -8.42 -25.90
C THR A 101 -29.52 -9.67 -26.14
N LYS A 102 -30.73 -9.70 -25.56
CA LYS A 102 -31.85 -10.53 -26.01
C LYS A 102 -33.16 -9.77 -25.85
#